data_AF-A0A949RS84-F1
#
_entry.id   AF-A0A949RS84-F1
#
_cell.length_a   1.000
_cell.length_b   1.000
_cell.length_c   1.000
_cell.angle_alpha   90.00
_cell.angle_beta   90.00
_cell.angle_gamma   90.00
#
_symmetry.space_group_name_H-M   'P 1'
#
loop_
_entity.id
_entity.type
_entity.pdbx_description
1 polymer ?
#
loop_
_entity_poly.entity_id
_entity_poly.type
_entity_poly.pdbx_seq_one_letter_code
_entity_poly.pdbx_strand_id
1 'polypeptide(L)'
;MPQGPAARITDPVIHPLPPVLTPGPGSMNTIIGNLLAWRGLPAAAAAGLQAAKQAADIAVQTAEAATMAAAGTPGAPAALAAEQTLKASTLAAMSSAINSMAAGGVDIHMCTTPSPTPPHGPGVVIDGSPTVLINNLPACRMGDTIIEPLGPPNKIAMGCLTVIIGQSGMGCPSNVTPGTPLSVRAQQMTAPPGTGTGGAGKETPEGTASPSSYTSGTGSGETVGVGGQYGDVGDGGGSIWPPPGPTAATAAAALMKAAENASPVIQCGKACQALKSASTD
;
A
#
# COMPACT_ATOMS: atom_id res chain seq x y z
N MET A 1 10.67 -10.16 5.31
CA MET A 1 11.36 -10.91 6.39
C MET A 1 12.65 -11.57 5.92
N PRO A 2 13.64 -11.85 6.80
CA PRO A 2 14.68 -12.84 6.56
C PRO A 2 14.12 -14.20 6.16
N GLN A 3 14.99 -15.07 5.66
CA GLN A 3 14.68 -16.45 5.30
C GLN A 3 13.74 -17.10 6.32
N GLY A 4 12.71 -17.83 5.86
CA GLY A 4 11.74 -18.41 6.77
C GLY A 4 10.86 -19.51 6.16
N PRO A 5 10.11 -20.25 7.00
CA PRO A 5 9.13 -21.25 6.58
C PRO A 5 8.16 -20.71 5.53
N ALA A 6 7.93 -21.48 4.47
CA ALA A 6 7.02 -21.12 3.39
C ALA A 6 5.57 -21.06 3.86
N ALA A 7 4.87 -19.98 3.57
CA ALA A 7 3.46 -19.82 3.91
C ALA A 7 2.54 -20.49 2.88
N ARG A 8 1.40 -20.96 3.35
CA ARG A 8 0.44 -21.77 2.59
C ARG A 8 -0.98 -21.43 3.00
N ILE A 9 -1.94 -21.85 2.19
CA ILE A 9 -3.35 -21.81 2.60
C ILE A 9 -3.52 -22.50 3.96
N THR A 10 -4.36 -21.94 4.82
CA THR A 10 -4.63 -22.37 6.20
C THR A 10 -3.51 -22.19 7.22
N ASP A 11 -2.32 -21.71 6.83
CA ASP A 11 -1.30 -21.40 7.84
C ASP A 11 -1.76 -20.25 8.75
N PRO A 12 -1.47 -20.29 10.07
CA PRO A 12 -1.92 -19.29 11.03
C PRO A 12 -1.48 -17.86 10.73
N VAL A 13 -2.32 -16.90 11.08
CA VAL A 13 -2.02 -15.45 11.09
C VAL A 13 -2.17 -14.88 12.51
N ILE A 14 -1.64 -13.68 12.76
CA ILE A 14 -1.69 -13.05 14.09
C ILE A 14 -3.09 -12.44 14.37
N HIS A 15 -3.87 -12.10 13.35
CA HIS A 15 -5.25 -11.66 13.56
C HIS A 15 -6.19 -12.79 13.99
N PRO A 16 -7.17 -12.51 14.86
CA PRO A 16 -8.00 -13.55 15.48
C PRO A 16 -9.06 -14.13 14.53
N LEU A 17 -9.48 -13.39 13.50
CA LEU A 17 -10.67 -13.72 12.71
C LEU A 17 -10.45 -13.45 11.22
N PRO A 18 -10.39 -14.51 10.38
CA PRO A 18 -10.07 -15.89 10.72
C PRO A 18 -8.59 -16.02 11.14
N PRO A 19 -8.24 -16.97 12.03
CA PRO A 19 -6.88 -17.11 12.54
C PRO A 19 -5.91 -17.75 11.54
N VAL A 20 -6.29 -17.84 10.26
CA VAL A 20 -5.55 -18.56 9.21
C VAL A 20 -5.64 -17.85 7.86
N LEU A 21 -4.68 -18.12 6.97
CA LEU A 21 -4.70 -17.71 5.57
C LEU A 21 -5.85 -18.37 4.80
N THR A 22 -6.80 -17.56 4.34
CA THR A 22 -8.06 -17.97 3.70
C THR A 22 -8.71 -16.71 3.13
N PRO A 23 -9.48 -16.73 2.02
CA PRO A 23 -10.00 -17.88 1.29
C PRO A 23 -9.14 -18.38 0.14
N GLY A 24 -8.26 -17.56 -0.43
CA GLY A 24 -8.10 -17.65 -1.88
C GLY A 24 -6.69 -17.49 -2.41
N PRO A 25 -6.43 -18.14 -3.56
CA PRO A 25 -6.69 -19.57 -3.85
C PRO A 25 -5.50 -20.46 -3.46
N GLY A 26 -4.35 -19.86 -3.16
CA GLY A 26 -3.08 -20.56 -3.16
C GLY A 26 -2.64 -20.93 -4.59
N SER A 27 -1.39 -21.32 -4.74
CA SER A 27 -0.88 -21.84 -6.01
C SER A 27 -1.56 -23.15 -6.38
N MET A 28 -2.20 -23.21 -7.55
CA MET A 28 -2.91 -24.41 -8.03
C MET A 28 -1.97 -25.58 -8.39
N ASN A 29 -0.67 -25.34 -8.51
CA ASN A 29 0.31 -26.35 -8.93
C ASN A 29 1.54 -26.45 -8.02
N THR A 30 1.75 -25.51 -7.09
CA THR A 30 2.85 -25.55 -6.14
C THR A 30 2.31 -25.89 -4.77
N ILE A 31 2.47 -27.17 -4.40
CA ILE A 31 2.03 -27.73 -3.13
C ILE A 31 3.23 -27.81 -2.19
N ILE A 32 3.11 -27.24 -1.00
CA ILE A 32 4.14 -27.24 0.04
C ILE A 32 3.57 -27.96 1.25
N GLY A 33 4.15 -29.08 1.67
CA GLY A 33 3.64 -29.85 2.82
C GLY A 33 2.12 -30.11 2.75
N ASN A 34 1.64 -30.58 1.58
CA ASN A 34 0.24 -30.92 1.28
C ASN A 34 -0.77 -29.76 1.21
N LEU A 35 -0.32 -28.50 1.31
CA LEU A 35 -1.17 -27.32 1.18
C LEU A 35 -0.68 -26.41 0.05
N LEU A 36 -1.59 -25.67 -0.56
CA LEU A 36 -1.27 -24.77 -1.68
C LEU A 36 -0.39 -23.62 -1.18
N ALA A 37 0.71 -23.36 -1.87
CA ALA A 37 1.64 -22.29 -1.49
C ALA A 37 1.00 -20.91 -1.62
N TRP A 38 1.31 -20.01 -0.68
CA TRP A 38 0.76 -18.66 -0.66
C TRP A 38 1.67 -17.67 -1.40
N ARG A 39 1.08 -16.81 -2.22
CA ARG A 39 1.72 -15.86 -3.13
C ARG A 39 1.35 -14.43 -2.76
N GLY A 40 2.36 -13.58 -2.73
CA GLY A 40 2.25 -12.18 -2.36
C GLY A 40 2.19 -11.26 -3.56
N LEU A 41 2.05 -9.98 -3.25
CA LEU A 41 2.05 -8.89 -4.19
C LEU A 41 3.49 -8.56 -4.64
N PRO A 42 3.77 -8.39 -5.94
CA PRO A 42 5.07 -7.95 -6.42
C PRO A 42 5.48 -6.60 -5.82
N ALA A 43 6.77 -6.41 -5.54
CA ALA A 43 7.29 -5.25 -4.82
C ALA A 43 6.88 -3.89 -5.44
N ALA A 44 6.82 -3.81 -6.79
CA ALA A 44 6.40 -2.61 -7.49
C ALA A 44 4.94 -2.20 -7.16
N ALA A 45 4.03 -3.18 -7.06
CA ALA A 45 2.63 -2.93 -6.70
C ALA A 45 2.46 -2.75 -5.18
N ALA A 46 3.28 -3.41 -4.37
CA ALA A 46 3.26 -3.30 -2.91
C ALA A 46 3.51 -1.86 -2.42
N ALA A 47 4.46 -1.14 -3.02
CA ALA A 47 4.76 0.24 -2.64
C ALA A 47 3.54 1.18 -2.83
N GLY A 48 2.79 1.00 -3.92
CA GLY A 48 1.58 1.79 -4.18
C GLY A 48 0.47 1.52 -3.16
N LEU A 49 0.25 0.25 -2.82
CA LEU A 49 -0.75 -0.14 -1.82
C LEU A 49 -0.36 0.33 -0.41
N GLN A 50 0.92 0.24 -0.04
CA GLN A 50 1.43 0.73 1.24
C GLN A 50 1.22 2.24 1.39
N ALA A 51 1.49 3.02 0.34
CA ALA A 51 1.23 4.46 0.35
C ALA A 51 -0.26 4.78 0.50
N ALA A 52 -1.13 4.05 -0.20
CA ALA A 52 -2.58 4.19 -0.07
C ALA A 52 -3.06 3.83 1.36
N LYS A 53 -2.53 2.76 1.96
CA LYS A 53 -2.84 2.36 3.33
C LYS A 53 -2.41 3.41 4.35
N GLN A 54 -1.19 3.95 4.21
CA GLN A 54 -0.70 4.99 5.11
C GLN A 54 -1.62 6.23 5.08
N ALA A 55 -2.06 6.66 3.90
CA ALA A 55 -2.99 7.78 3.76
C ALA A 55 -4.37 7.46 4.38
N ALA A 56 -4.89 6.27 4.14
CA ALA A 56 -6.15 5.79 4.73
C ALA A 56 -6.09 5.75 6.26
N ASP A 57 -5.00 5.25 6.83
CA ASP A 57 -4.82 5.16 8.29
C ASP A 57 -4.79 6.53 8.95
N ILE A 58 -4.09 7.49 8.37
CA ILE A 58 -4.06 8.87 8.88
C ILE A 58 -5.48 9.46 8.88
N ALA A 59 -6.25 9.25 7.80
CA ALA A 59 -7.61 9.75 7.71
C ALA A 59 -8.55 9.10 8.74
N VAL A 60 -8.48 7.77 8.89
CA VAL A 60 -9.28 7.03 9.87
C VAL A 60 -8.92 7.43 11.31
N GLN A 61 -7.64 7.51 11.64
CA GLN A 61 -7.17 7.96 12.97
C GLN A 61 -7.63 9.39 13.27
N THR A 62 -7.65 10.27 12.27
CA THR A 62 -8.16 11.64 12.42
C THR A 62 -9.66 11.64 12.73
N ALA A 63 -10.45 10.80 12.07
CA ALA A 63 -11.88 10.68 12.33
C ALA A 63 -12.16 10.07 13.71
N GLU A 64 -11.42 9.04 14.11
CA GLU A 64 -11.51 8.44 15.45
C GLU A 64 -11.19 9.47 16.54
N ALA A 65 -10.13 10.28 16.35
CA ALA A 65 -9.80 11.37 17.27
C ALA A 65 -10.92 12.43 17.35
N ALA A 66 -11.59 12.74 16.23
CA ALA A 66 -12.72 13.65 16.22
C ALA A 66 -13.95 13.08 16.97
N THR A 67 -14.23 11.78 16.80
CA THR A 67 -15.28 11.10 17.58
C THR A 67 -14.96 11.11 19.07
N MET A 68 -13.71 10.81 19.44
CA MET A 68 -13.26 10.90 20.83
C MET A 68 -13.40 12.31 21.40
N ALA A 69 -13.05 13.35 20.63
CA ALA A 69 -13.19 14.75 21.06
C ALA A 69 -14.65 15.19 21.21
N ALA A 70 -15.57 14.63 20.42
CA ALA A 70 -16.99 14.93 20.50
C ALA A 70 -17.71 14.14 21.62
N ALA A 71 -17.05 13.19 22.28
CA ALA A 71 -17.65 12.34 23.30
C ALA A 71 -18.30 13.18 24.42
N GLY A 72 -19.53 12.82 24.81
CA GLY A 72 -20.30 13.54 25.82
C GLY A 72 -20.95 14.85 25.36
N THR A 73 -20.73 15.27 24.11
CA THR A 73 -21.41 16.42 23.51
C THR A 73 -22.63 15.99 22.70
N PRO A 74 -23.60 16.89 22.42
CA PRO A 74 -24.68 16.62 21.46
C PRO A 74 -24.19 16.27 20.05
N GLY A 75 -22.94 16.62 19.70
CA GLY A 75 -22.33 16.32 18.41
C GLY A 75 -21.75 14.90 18.28
N ALA A 76 -21.66 14.13 19.37
CA ALA A 76 -21.07 12.79 19.36
C ALA A 76 -21.68 11.84 18.31
N PRO A 77 -23.03 11.77 18.12
CA PRO A 77 -23.62 10.91 17.12
C PRO A 77 -23.23 11.28 15.68
N ALA A 78 -23.09 12.59 15.39
CA ALA A 78 -22.71 13.06 14.07
C ALA A 78 -21.22 12.77 13.77
N ALA A 79 -20.34 12.91 14.76
CA ALA A 79 -18.92 12.57 14.61
C ALA A 79 -18.73 11.07 14.37
N LEU A 80 -19.43 10.22 15.13
CA LEU A 80 -19.40 8.78 14.93
C LEU A 80 -19.95 8.39 13.55
N ALA A 81 -21.06 8.98 13.11
CA ALA A 81 -21.60 8.71 11.77
C ALA A 81 -20.61 9.07 10.64
N ALA A 82 -19.89 10.18 10.78
CA ALA A 82 -18.85 10.59 9.83
C ALA A 82 -17.65 9.63 9.84
N GLU A 83 -17.19 9.21 11.02
CA GLU A 83 -16.12 8.21 11.16
C GLU A 83 -16.51 6.88 10.50
N GLN A 84 -17.72 6.39 10.78
CA GLN A 84 -18.21 5.12 10.23
C GLN A 84 -18.36 5.19 8.70
N THR A 85 -18.80 6.33 8.16
CA THR A 85 -18.87 6.57 6.71
C THR A 85 -17.49 6.57 6.06
N LEU A 86 -16.49 7.18 6.71
CA LEU A 86 -15.11 7.18 6.24
C LEU A 86 -14.50 5.76 6.25
N LYS A 87 -14.73 5.00 7.31
CA LYS A 87 -14.26 3.61 7.39
C LYS A 87 -14.92 2.74 6.32
N ALA A 88 -16.24 2.88 6.10
CA ALA A 88 -16.96 2.13 5.06
C ALA A 88 -16.46 2.47 3.64
N SER A 89 -16.25 3.75 3.33
CA SER A 89 -15.72 4.18 2.02
C SER A 89 -14.27 3.74 1.80
N THR A 90 -13.43 3.82 2.84
CA THR A 90 -12.05 3.32 2.81
C THR A 90 -12.01 1.82 2.57
N LEU A 91 -12.82 1.07 3.32
CA LEU A 91 -12.97 -0.38 3.15
C LEU A 91 -13.38 -0.72 1.72
N ALA A 92 -14.41 -0.08 1.17
CA ALA A 92 -14.88 -0.33 -0.19
C ALA A 92 -13.79 -0.03 -1.24
N ALA A 93 -13.14 1.13 -1.15
CA ALA A 93 -12.12 1.55 -2.11
C ALA A 93 -10.91 0.60 -2.12
N MET A 94 -10.33 0.32 -0.96
CA MET A 94 -9.17 -0.56 -0.86
C MET A 94 -9.54 -2.02 -1.14
N SER A 95 -10.72 -2.48 -0.73
CA SER A 95 -11.19 -3.84 -1.05
C SER A 95 -11.31 -4.05 -2.55
N SER A 96 -11.81 -3.06 -3.29
CA SER A 96 -11.91 -3.14 -4.74
C SER A 96 -10.52 -3.27 -5.39
N ALA A 97 -9.55 -2.47 -4.93
CA ALA A 97 -8.17 -2.55 -5.38
C ALA A 97 -7.54 -3.91 -5.05
N ILE A 98 -7.78 -4.42 -3.83
CA ILE A 98 -7.25 -5.70 -3.38
C ILE A 98 -7.83 -6.87 -4.17
N ASN A 99 -9.14 -6.91 -4.31
CA ASN A 99 -9.80 -7.98 -5.08
C ASN A 99 -9.41 -7.95 -6.56
N SER A 100 -9.07 -6.79 -7.12
CA SER A 100 -8.55 -6.71 -8.50
C SER A 100 -7.21 -7.43 -8.68
N MET A 101 -6.40 -7.54 -7.61
CA MET A 101 -5.10 -8.21 -7.66
C MET A 101 -5.21 -9.75 -7.68
N ALA A 102 -6.32 -10.33 -7.21
CA ALA A 102 -6.56 -11.77 -7.31
C ALA A 102 -6.65 -12.24 -8.77
N ALA A 103 -7.08 -11.39 -9.70
CA ALA A 103 -7.07 -11.72 -11.13
C ALA A 103 -5.64 -11.98 -11.65
N GLY A 104 -4.63 -11.34 -11.04
CA GLY A 104 -3.21 -11.59 -11.30
C GLY A 104 -2.63 -12.80 -10.56
N GLY A 105 -3.44 -13.52 -9.77
CA GLY A 105 -3.02 -14.67 -8.97
C GLY A 105 -2.45 -14.33 -7.59
N VAL A 106 -2.52 -13.08 -7.13
CA VAL A 106 -2.13 -12.73 -5.75
C VAL A 106 -3.13 -13.36 -4.78
N ASP A 107 -2.64 -14.03 -3.75
CA ASP A 107 -3.49 -14.70 -2.78
C ASP A 107 -4.01 -13.68 -1.75
N ILE A 108 -5.31 -13.76 -1.43
CA ILE A 108 -6.01 -12.79 -0.59
C ILE A 108 -6.50 -13.46 0.69
N HIS A 109 -6.13 -12.84 1.83
CA HIS A 109 -6.63 -13.20 3.15
C HIS A 109 -7.86 -12.35 3.49
N MET A 110 -9.03 -12.93 3.75
CA MET A 110 -10.15 -12.17 4.31
C MET A 110 -9.95 -12.03 5.81
N CYS A 111 -9.81 -10.81 6.32
CA CYS A 111 -9.88 -10.54 7.76
C CYS A 111 -11.27 -10.01 8.12
N THR A 112 -11.97 -10.74 8.99
CA THR A 112 -13.29 -10.37 9.51
C THR A 112 -13.23 -9.78 10.91
N THR A 113 -12.03 -9.50 11.42
CA THR A 113 -11.83 -8.81 12.71
C THR A 113 -12.56 -7.47 12.70
N PRO A 114 -13.51 -7.24 13.63
CA PRO A 114 -14.19 -5.96 13.71
C PRO A 114 -13.27 -4.86 14.26
N SER A 115 -13.14 -3.74 13.54
CA SER A 115 -12.99 -2.41 14.15
C SER A 115 -14.41 -1.89 14.28
N PRO A 116 -14.87 -1.33 15.43
CA PRO A 116 -16.25 -1.30 15.95
C PRO A 116 -17.42 -1.52 14.97
N THR A 117 -17.42 -0.85 13.82
CA THR A 117 -17.78 -1.37 12.48
C THR A 117 -16.99 -0.52 11.46
N PRO A 118 -16.78 -0.92 10.18
CA PRO A 118 -16.86 -2.22 9.52
C PRO A 118 -15.58 -3.10 9.73
N PRO A 119 -15.54 -4.38 9.31
CA PRO A 119 -14.37 -5.25 9.49
C PRO A 119 -13.14 -4.80 8.70
N HIS A 120 -11.97 -5.35 9.06
CA HIS A 120 -10.69 -5.06 8.40
C HIS A 120 -10.70 -5.25 6.88
N GLY A 121 -11.30 -6.35 6.40
CA GLY A 121 -11.51 -6.61 4.98
C GLY A 121 -10.47 -7.54 4.33
N PRO A 122 -10.45 -7.59 2.99
CA PRO A 122 -9.50 -8.41 2.22
C PRO A 122 -8.08 -7.87 2.32
N GLY A 123 -7.10 -8.70 2.60
CA GLY A 123 -5.70 -8.32 2.72
C GLY A 123 -4.77 -9.12 1.80
N VAL A 124 -3.64 -8.52 1.45
CA VAL A 124 -2.60 -9.15 0.62
C VAL A 124 -1.25 -9.07 1.29
N VAL A 125 -0.41 -10.06 1.02
CA VAL A 125 0.97 -10.05 1.50
C VAL A 125 1.81 -9.11 0.64
N ILE A 126 2.52 -8.18 1.26
CA ILE A 126 3.22 -7.08 0.55
C ILE A 126 4.75 -7.19 0.53
N ASP A 127 5.31 -8.13 1.30
CA ASP A 127 6.75 -8.25 1.57
C ASP A 127 7.23 -9.71 1.44
N GLY A 128 6.65 -10.44 0.48
CA GLY A 128 7.04 -11.80 0.10
C GLY A 128 8.51 -11.92 -0.36
N SER A 129 8.92 -13.11 -0.79
CA SER A 129 10.30 -13.34 -1.24
C SER A 129 10.63 -12.53 -2.51
N PRO A 130 11.75 -11.80 -2.55
CA PRO A 130 12.19 -11.09 -3.74
C PRO A 130 12.84 -12.01 -4.80
N THR A 131 13.21 -13.24 -4.43
CA THR A 131 13.98 -14.15 -5.30
C THR A 131 13.28 -15.48 -5.58
N VAL A 132 12.36 -15.90 -4.73
CA VAL A 132 11.60 -17.15 -4.94
C VAL A 132 10.21 -16.77 -5.40
N LEU A 133 9.91 -17.11 -6.65
CA LEU A 133 8.62 -16.86 -7.25
C LEU A 133 7.83 -18.17 -7.40
N ILE A 134 6.55 -18.12 -7.08
CA ILE A 134 5.59 -19.20 -7.31
C ILE A 134 4.55 -18.64 -8.27
N ASN A 135 4.44 -19.26 -9.44
CA ASN A 135 3.64 -18.73 -10.57
C ASN A 135 3.96 -17.26 -10.89
N ASN A 136 5.25 -16.92 -10.91
CA ASN A 136 5.74 -15.57 -11.18
C ASN A 136 5.33 -14.49 -10.14
N LEU A 137 4.86 -14.92 -8.96
CA LEU A 137 4.55 -14.04 -7.84
C LEU A 137 5.45 -14.34 -6.63
N PRO A 138 5.80 -13.34 -5.80
CA PRO A 138 6.59 -13.55 -4.59
C PRO A 138 6.04 -14.67 -3.71
N ALA A 139 6.85 -15.65 -3.35
CA ALA A 139 6.46 -16.68 -2.40
C ALA A 139 6.42 -16.11 -0.97
N CYS A 140 5.34 -16.33 -0.24
CA CYS A 140 5.16 -15.82 1.11
C CYS A 140 5.78 -16.74 2.17
N ARG A 141 6.08 -16.18 3.33
CA ARG A 141 6.77 -16.82 4.44
C ARG A 141 6.14 -16.46 5.77
N MET A 142 6.49 -17.22 6.80
CA MET A 142 6.31 -16.82 8.18
C MET A 142 6.89 -15.41 8.43
N GLY A 143 6.08 -14.57 9.06
CA GLY A 143 6.38 -13.19 9.41
C GLY A 143 6.15 -12.17 8.30
N ASP A 144 5.84 -12.59 7.08
CA ASP A 144 5.46 -11.66 6.02
C ASP A 144 4.14 -10.95 6.42
N THR A 145 4.03 -9.69 5.99
CA THR A 145 3.03 -8.70 6.33
C THR A 145 1.85 -8.76 5.38
N ILE A 146 0.65 -8.91 5.96
CA ILE A 146 -0.62 -8.77 5.25
C ILE A 146 -1.14 -7.34 5.50
N ILE A 147 -1.33 -6.58 4.43
CA ILE A 147 -2.01 -5.27 4.48
C ILE A 147 -3.49 -5.47 4.17
N GLU A 148 -4.33 -4.98 5.09
CA GLU A 148 -5.80 -4.99 5.03
C GLU A 148 -6.30 -3.53 4.87
N PRO A 149 -7.51 -3.28 4.35
CA PRO A 149 -8.09 -1.94 4.20
C PRO A 149 -8.16 -1.13 5.49
N LEU A 150 -8.58 -1.79 6.57
CA LEU A 150 -8.71 -1.21 7.89
C LEU A 150 -7.96 -2.05 8.90
N GLY A 151 -7.64 -1.45 10.04
CA GLY A 151 -6.96 -2.12 11.14
C GLY A 151 -5.43 -2.14 11.01
N PRO A 152 -4.74 -2.65 12.04
CA PRO A 152 -3.30 -2.79 12.03
C PRO A 152 -2.83 -3.83 10.98
N PRO A 153 -1.57 -3.78 10.53
CA PRO A 153 -1.01 -4.81 9.68
C PRO A 153 -1.03 -6.18 10.37
N ASN A 154 -1.51 -7.20 9.66
CA ASN A 154 -1.47 -8.59 10.11
C ASN A 154 -0.15 -9.25 9.68
N LYS A 155 0.21 -10.36 10.33
CA LYS A 155 1.39 -11.16 9.99
C LYS A 155 1.02 -12.62 9.84
N ILE A 156 1.72 -13.29 8.94
CA ILE A 156 1.72 -14.75 8.87
C ILE A 156 2.46 -15.28 10.11
N ALA A 157 1.76 -15.98 10.99
CA ALA A 157 2.30 -16.42 12.27
C ALA A 157 3.14 -17.69 12.14
N MET A 158 2.81 -18.58 11.20
CA MET A 158 3.57 -19.81 10.93
C MET A 158 3.59 -20.17 9.44
N GLY A 159 4.48 -21.09 9.07
CA GLY A 159 4.55 -21.67 7.73
C GLY A 159 5.01 -23.13 7.79
N CYS A 160 5.28 -23.73 6.63
CA CYS A 160 5.80 -25.09 6.51
C CYS A 160 7.26 -25.19 6.98
N LEU A 161 7.50 -25.79 8.14
CA LEU A 161 8.86 -25.89 8.71
C LEU A 161 9.84 -26.72 7.87
N THR A 162 9.35 -27.57 6.96
CA THR A 162 10.19 -28.39 6.08
C THR A 162 10.61 -27.68 4.79
N VAL A 163 10.00 -26.53 4.46
CA VAL A 163 10.33 -25.75 3.27
C VAL A 163 10.67 -24.32 3.67
N ILE A 164 11.95 -23.97 3.52
CA ILE A 164 12.48 -22.68 3.93
C ILE A 164 12.79 -21.83 2.68
N ILE A 165 12.18 -20.65 2.60
CA ILE A 165 12.31 -19.71 1.48
C ILE A 165 13.27 -18.58 1.86
N GLY A 166 14.29 -18.36 1.04
CA GLY A 166 15.34 -17.35 1.24
C GLY A 166 14.98 -15.92 0.80
N GLN A 167 15.91 -14.99 1.04
CA GLN A 167 15.84 -13.57 0.65
C GLN A 167 16.82 -13.16 -0.48
N SER A 168 17.77 -14.01 -0.86
CA SER A 168 18.80 -13.68 -1.85
C SER A 168 19.29 -15.00 -2.47
N GLY A 169 19.59 -15.10 -3.77
CA GLY A 169 20.48 -14.17 -4.45
C GLY A 169 21.95 -14.33 -4.02
N MET A 170 22.25 -15.20 -3.05
CA MET A 170 23.60 -15.71 -2.81
C MET A 170 23.72 -17.01 -3.60
N GLY A 171 24.13 -16.92 -4.87
CA GLY A 171 24.87 -18.05 -5.44
C GLY A 171 25.98 -18.39 -4.45
N CYS A 172 26.04 -19.64 -3.99
CA CYS A 172 27.09 -20.25 -3.17
C CYS A 172 27.91 -19.34 -2.22
N PRO A 173 28.07 -19.69 -0.93
CA PRO A 173 29.23 -19.23 -0.16
C PRO A 173 30.49 -19.97 -0.66
N SER A 174 30.85 -19.78 -1.94
CA SER A 174 32.15 -20.20 -2.47
C SER A 174 33.16 -19.17 -2.03
N ASN A 175 33.63 -19.32 -0.78
CA ASN A 175 34.98 -19.03 -0.33
C ASN A 175 35.76 -17.98 -1.16
N VAL A 176 35.36 -16.70 -1.09
CA VAL A 176 36.29 -15.59 -1.34
C VAL A 176 36.49 -14.95 0.02
N THR A 177 37.60 -15.32 0.67
CA THR A 177 38.09 -14.62 1.85
C THR A 177 38.26 -13.14 1.49
N PRO A 178 37.58 -12.18 2.16
CA PRO A 178 37.84 -10.76 1.97
C PRO A 178 39.19 -10.45 2.61
N GLY A 179 40.28 -10.52 1.83
CA GLY A 179 41.62 -10.41 2.42
C GLY A 179 42.79 -10.07 1.50
N THR A 180 42.65 -10.06 0.18
CA THR A 180 43.76 -9.65 -0.71
C THR A 180 43.33 -8.57 -1.68
N PRO A 181 43.71 -7.29 -1.46
CA PRO A 181 43.61 -6.29 -2.50
C PRO A 181 44.64 -6.61 -3.58
N LEU A 182 44.17 -6.82 -4.82
CA LEU A 182 45.04 -6.80 -5.99
C LEU A 182 45.65 -5.39 -6.10
N SER A 183 46.96 -5.34 -5.93
CA SER A 183 47.76 -4.13 -6.08
C SER A 183 47.72 -3.63 -7.53
N VAL A 184 47.03 -2.52 -7.76
CA VAL A 184 47.40 -1.58 -8.83
C VAL A 184 47.90 -0.32 -8.15
N ARG A 185 49.19 -0.09 -8.36
CA ARG A 185 50.05 0.86 -7.68
C ARG A 185 50.03 2.20 -8.43
N ALA A 186 49.80 3.29 -7.69
CA ALA A 186 50.15 4.70 -7.93
C ALA A 186 49.43 5.40 -9.12
N GLN A 187 48.82 6.57 -8.94
CA GLN A 187 49.50 7.78 -8.47
C GLN A 187 48.74 8.57 -7.40
N GLN A 188 49.52 8.91 -6.38
CA GLN A 188 49.27 9.84 -5.30
C GLN A 188 49.36 11.28 -5.79
N MET A 189 48.30 12.08 -5.58
CA MET A 189 48.44 13.52 -5.40
C MET A 189 47.56 13.97 -4.24
N THR A 190 48.23 14.70 -3.36
CA THR A 190 47.91 15.09 -2.00
C THR A 190 46.83 16.17 -1.94
N ALA A 191 45.94 16.14 -0.95
CA ALA A 191 45.10 17.28 -0.59
C ALA A 191 45.88 18.30 0.26
N PRO A 192 45.60 19.62 0.16
CA PRO A 192 45.91 20.58 1.22
C PRO A 192 44.65 21.00 2.02
N PRO A 193 44.83 21.58 3.23
CA PRO A 193 43.78 21.80 4.22
C PRO A 193 42.99 23.11 3.98
N GLY A 194 41.77 23.17 4.54
CA GLY A 194 40.84 24.28 4.32
C GLY A 194 41.06 25.52 5.17
N THR A 195 40.31 26.60 4.84
CA THR A 195 39.76 27.65 5.71
C THR A 195 39.03 28.69 4.84
N GLY A 196 37.89 29.25 5.25
CA GLY A 196 37.40 30.50 4.67
C GLY A 196 35.89 30.75 4.73
N THR A 197 35.49 31.65 5.61
CA THR A 197 34.17 32.25 5.88
C THR A 197 33.80 33.41 4.93
N GLY A 198 32.49 33.68 4.77
CA GLY A 198 31.90 34.93 4.23
C GLY A 198 31.74 34.95 2.70
N GLY A 199 30.74 35.54 2.06
CA GLY A 199 29.67 36.48 2.40
C GLY A 199 28.93 36.85 1.08
N ALA A 200 27.82 37.58 1.19
CA ALA A 200 26.78 37.79 0.18
C ALA A 200 27.14 38.56 -1.13
N GLY A 201 26.32 38.35 -2.17
CA GLY A 201 26.13 39.18 -3.38
C GLY A 201 25.38 38.39 -4.45
N LYS A 202 24.04 38.49 -4.60
CA LYS A 202 23.29 39.44 -5.46
C LYS A 202 23.87 39.54 -6.88
N GLU A 203 23.19 38.94 -7.87
CA GLU A 203 22.78 39.52 -9.16
C GLU A 203 22.11 38.47 -10.06
N THR A 204 20.88 38.76 -10.49
CA THR A 204 20.18 38.27 -11.70
C THR A 204 20.36 39.36 -12.80
N PRO A 205 19.98 39.19 -14.10
CA PRO A 205 19.00 38.24 -14.65
C PRO A 205 19.25 37.65 -16.07
N GLU A 206 18.29 36.79 -16.44
CA GLU A 206 17.72 36.48 -17.77
C GLU A 206 18.37 35.43 -18.70
N GLY A 207 17.51 34.49 -19.15
CA GLY A 207 17.83 33.48 -20.17
C GLY A 207 16.88 32.28 -20.31
N THR A 208 15.56 32.51 -20.32
CA THR A 208 14.45 31.76 -20.98
C THR A 208 14.57 30.26 -21.37
N ALA A 209 13.67 29.42 -20.84
CA ALA A 209 12.87 28.43 -21.60
C ALA A 209 11.67 27.91 -20.76
N SER A 210 10.46 27.97 -21.34
CA SER A 210 9.14 27.69 -20.74
C SER A 210 8.82 26.22 -20.43
N PRO A 211 7.90 25.94 -19.47
CA PRO A 211 7.28 24.63 -19.27
C PRO A 211 5.95 24.49 -20.04
N SER A 212 5.72 23.33 -20.67
CA SER A 212 4.43 22.97 -21.26
C SER A 212 3.41 22.59 -20.19
N SER A 213 2.30 23.32 -20.21
CA SER A 213 1.07 23.12 -19.45
C SER A 213 0.30 21.88 -19.93
N TYR A 214 -0.14 21.03 -19.00
CA TYR A 214 -1.33 20.19 -19.19
C TYR A 214 -2.47 20.80 -18.36
N THR A 215 -3.50 21.23 -19.08
CA THR A 215 -4.69 21.92 -18.57
C THR A 215 -5.69 20.91 -18.01
N SER A 216 -6.24 21.22 -16.83
CA SER A 216 -7.40 20.54 -16.24
C SER A 216 -8.69 21.04 -16.89
N GLY A 217 -9.38 20.17 -17.62
CA GLY A 217 -10.73 20.44 -18.14
C GLY A 217 -11.79 19.86 -17.21
N THR A 218 -12.60 20.74 -16.62
CA THR A 218 -13.87 20.43 -15.95
C THR A 218 -14.95 20.09 -16.98
N GLY A 219 -15.60 18.93 -16.83
CA GLY A 219 -16.77 18.52 -17.61
C GLY A 219 -17.83 17.91 -16.71
N SER A 220 -19.01 18.50 -16.76
CA SER A 220 -20.23 18.22 -16.01
C SER A 220 -20.87 16.86 -16.34
N GLY A 221 -21.74 16.40 -15.44
CA GLY A 221 -22.24 15.03 -15.33
C GLY A 221 -22.99 14.43 -16.51
N GLU A 222 -23.00 13.10 -16.53
CA GLU A 222 -24.14 12.31 -17.01
C GLU A 222 -24.19 10.98 -16.24
N THR A 223 -25.33 10.71 -15.63
CA THR A 223 -25.67 9.46 -14.95
C THR A 223 -26.09 8.43 -15.99
N VAL A 224 -25.41 7.28 -16.09
CA VAL A 224 -25.91 6.15 -16.88
C VAL A 224 -25.70 4.81 -16.15
N GLY A 225 -26.84 4.24 -15.72
CA GLY A 225 -27.21 2.83 -15.87
C GLY A 225 -26.24 1.73 -15.43
N VAL A 226 -26.55 1.11 -14.29
CA VAL A 226 -26.05 -0.21 -13.92
C VAL A 226 -26.90 -1.27 -14.66
N GLY A 227 -26.30 -2.08 -15.53
CA GLY A 227 -26.98 -3.23 -16.14
C GLY A 227 -26.09 -4.12 -17.01
N GLY A 228 -25.95 -5.40 -16.60
CA GLY A 228 -25.51 -6.57 -17.40
C GLY A 228 -24.05 -6.58 -17.87
N GLN A 229 -23.34 -7.70 -18.06
CA GLN A 229 -23.64 -9.12 -18.08
C GLN A 229 -22.30 -9.87 -18.07
N TYR A 230 -22.27 -11.04 -17.44
CA TYR A 230 -21.21 -12.05 -17.62
C TYR A 230 -21.15 -12.49 -19.08
N GLY A 231 -19.94 -12.64 -19.65
CA GLY A 231 -19.74 -13.19 -20.99
C GLY A 231 -18.27 -13.41 -21.35
N ASP A 232 -17.91 -14.69 -21.34
CA ASP A 232 -16.91 -15.42 -22.13
C ASP A 232 -15.41 -15.08 -22.12
N VAL A 233 -14.67 -16.15 -21.82
CA VAL A 233 -13.22 -16.34 -21.89
C VAL A 233 -12.86 -16.74 -23.32
N GLY A 234 -11.85 -16.09 -23.90
CA GLY A 234 -11.28 -16.45 -25.20
C GLY A 234 -9.76 -16.27 -25.16
N ASP A 235 -9.05 -17.39 -25.26
CA ASP A 235 -7.59 -17.52 -25.19
C ASP A 235 -6.84 -16.81 -26.33
N GLY A 236 -5.70 -16.20 -26.01
CA GLY A 236 -4.73 -15.69 -26.98
C GLY A 236 -3.51 -15.08 -26.29
N GLY A 237 -2.39 -15.81 -26.29
CA GLY A 237 -1.14 -15.40 -25.64
C GLY A 237 -0.57 -14.08 -26.17
N GLY A 238 -0.38 -13.14 -25.25
CA GLY A 238 0.29 -11.86 -25.45
C GLY A 238 0.26 -11.10 -24.12
N SER A 239 1.40 -10.60 -23.68
CA SER A 239 1.59 -9.92 -22.39
C SER A 239 0.66 -8.71 -22.22
N ILE A 240 -0.54 -8.94 -21.70
CA ILE A 240 -1.50 -7.90 -21.30
C ILE A 240 -1.34 -7.72 -19.79
N TRP A 241 -0.39 -6.86 -19.41
CA TRP A 241 -0.62 -6.07 -18.22
C TRP A 241 -1.79 -5.14 -18.54
N PRO A 242 -2.90 -5.16 -17.80
CA PRO A 242 -3.92 -4.12 -17.96
C PRO A 242 -3.26 -2.75 -17.73
N PRO A 243 -3.72 -1.68 -18.42
CA PRO A 243 -3.23 -0.34 -18.14
C PRO A 243 -3.35 -0.08 -16.63
N PRO A 244 -2.42 0.65 -16.00
CA PRO A 244 -2.51 0.94 -14.58
C PRO A 244 -3.88 1.55 -14.33
N GLY A 245 -4.71 0.85 -13.54
CA GLY A 245 -5.88 1.45 -12.91
C GLY A 245 -5.47 2.74 -12.19
N PRO A 246 -6.42 3.61 -11.82
CA PRO A 246 -6.13 4.93 -11.25
C PRO A 246 -4.97 4.80 -10.27
N THR A 247 -3.86 5.50 -10.56
CA THR A 247 -2.63 5.37 -9.79
C THR A 247 -2.97 5.49 -8.31
N ALA A 248 -2.24 4.82 -7.42
CA ALA A 248 -2.48 4.92 -5.97
C ALA A 248 -2.61 6.39 -5.49
N ALA A 249 -1.96 7.33 -6.19
CA ALA A 249 -2.11 8.76 -6.03
C ALA A 249 -3.51 9.32 -6.38
N THR A 250 -4.15 8.84 -7.44
CA THR A 250 -5.52 9.20 -7.84
C THR A 250 -6.56 8.65 -6.87
N ALA A 251 -6.36 7.43 -6.35
CA ALA A 251 -7.21 6.86 -5.31
C ALA A 251 -7.05 7.59 -3.96
N ALA A 252 -5.81 7.95 -3.58
CA ALA A 252 -5.53 8.77 -2.41
C ALA A 252 -6.12 10.19 -2.53
N ALA A 253 -6.05 10.81 -3.71
CA ALA A 253 -6.67 12.12 -3.98
C ALA A 253 -8.20 12.05 -3.92
N ALA A 254 -8.81 10.96 -4.42
CA ALA A 254 -10.25 10.71 -4.32
C ALA A 254 -10.69 10.48 -2.87
N LEU A 255 -9.90 9.77 -2.07
CA LEU A 255 -10.13 9.56 -0.62
C LEU A 255 -9.99 10.87 0.17
N MET A 256 -8.98 11.69 -0.13
CA MET A 256 -8.83 13.01 0.48
C MET A 256 -10.01 13.92 0.13
N LYS A 257 -10.46 13.93 -1.14
CA LYS A 257 -11.60 14.74 -1.58
C LYS A 257 -12.95 14.21 -1.04
N ALA A 258 -13.07 12.90 -0.85
CA ALA A 258 -14.21 12.29 -0.16
C ALA A 258 -14.22 12.63 1.34
N ALA A 259 -13.06 12.63 2.01
CA ALA A 259 -12.93 13.05 3.41
C ALA A 259 -13.23 14.54 3.61
N GLU A 260 -12.84 15.40 2.66
CA GLU A 260 -13.19 16.83 2.64
C GLU A 260 -14.70 17.08 2.43
N ASN A 261 -15.37 16.23 1.65
CA ASN A 261 -16.81 16.34 1.37
C ASN A 261 -17.69 15.68 2.44
N ALA A 262 -17.19 14.69 3.17
CA ALA A 262 -17.96 13.91 4.14
C ALA A 262 -18.02 14.51 5.55
N SER A 263 -17.16 15.48 5.90
CA SER A 263 -17.10 16.04 7.25
C SER A 263 -17.58 17.50 7.32
N PRO A 264 -18.80 17.77 7.84
CA PRO A 264 -19.25 19.14 8.09
C PRO A 264 -18.38 19.88 9.11
N VAL A 265 -17.58 19.18 9.93
CA VAL A 265 -16.63 19.79 10.88
C VAL A 265 -15.36 20.28 10.17
N ILE A 266 -14.86 19.56 9.17
CA ILE A 266 -13.74 20.03 8.32
C ILE A 266 -14.20 21.21 7.45
N GLN A 267 -15.43 21.15 6.93
CA GLN A 267 -16.02 22.29 6.21
C GLN A 267 -16.24 23.49 7.12
N CYS A 268 -16.71 23.30 8.36
CA CYS A 268 -16.85 24.36 9.36
C CYS A 268 -15.50 24.94 9.79
N GLY A 269 -14.45 24.12 9.91
CA GLY A 269 -13.09 24.55 10.21
C GLY A 269 -12.46 25.39 9.09
N LYS A 270 -12.63 24.97 7.82
CA LYS A 270 -12.20 25.74 6.64
C LYS A 270 -13.01 27.03 6.48
N ALA A 271 -14.33 26.99 6.74
CA ALA A 271 -15.17 28.19 6.76
C ALA A 271 -14.76 29.16 7.88
N CYS A 272 -14.43 28.68 9.08
CA CYS A 272 -13.89 29.50 10.16
C CYS A 272 -12.51 30.10 9.83
N GLN A 273 -11.64 29.38 9.12
CA GLN A 273 -10.36 29.93 8.66
C GLN A 273 -10.55 30.97 7.55
N ALA A 274 -11.44 30.72 6.59
CA ALA A 274 -11.79 31.66 5.52
C ALA A 274 -12.40 32.96 6.08
N LEU A 275 -13.25 32.86 7.11
CA LEU A 275 -13.81 34.02 7.82
C LEU A 275 -12.74 34.79 8.60
N LYS A 276 -11.73 34.11 9.17
CA LYS A 276 -10.61 34.78 9.85
C LYS A 276 -9.69 35.52 8.87
N SER A 277 -9.46 34.99 7.68
CA SER A 277 -8.69 35.69 6.64
C SER A 277 -9.46 36.84 6.00
N ALA A 278 -10.80 36.77 5.97
CA ALA A 278 -11.65 37.84 5.47
C ALA A 278 -11.91 38.97 6.48
N SER A 279 -11.54 38.80 7.76
CA SER A 279 -11.67 39.85 8.78
C SER A 279 -10.37 40.61 9.05
N THR A 280 -9.32 40.37 8.26
CA THR A 280 -8.03 41.06 8.33
C THR A 280 -7.79 42.04 7.17
N ASP A 281 -8.79 42.25 6.32
CA ASP A 281 -8.87 43.32 5.32
C ASP A 281 -9.97 44.33 5.72
#